data_AF-A0A2D7H033-F1
#
_entry.id   AF-A0A2D7H033-F1
#
_cell.length_a   1.000
_cell.length_b   1.000
_cell.length_c   1.000
_cell.angle_alpha   90.00
_cell.angle_beta   90.00
_cell.angle_gamma   90.00
#
_symmetry.space_group_name_H-M   'P 1'
#
loop_
_entity.id
_entity.type
_entity.pdbx_description
1 polymer ?
#
loop_
_entity_poly.entity_id
_entity_poly.type
_entity_poly.pdbx_seq_one_letter_code
_entity_poly.pdbx_strand_id
1 'polypeptide(L)'
;MQELVINSTVQYTLLLFIPLLFAFILKQTRIRSWAMLGGVVGGVLLGPAIFGAVAPDYWEDVFQGGAVAHEKVIRLERQQQADTLAATTLGVDETSILQMRADQHVALSKKIEEWETAKWKSQVTLRNYAMLFIVLILLSGSMRCRAKGTAPPAMSLSVGVWASIIPGGLATLILVLVTDMPLASVLALGACLGTGPWTLAAWEQNSPDSSEQDGALLMSRCGRVAWLVSSIAAVYAAWTVQGMMSLVWILPLLLLPFLWLFPAKPWRWLHLFVDYAAIPSVMATSLVLIQPLENLHVWAILVVILFCADARWLGGMIGLGLLGGRKSGEAMRLAIPLVDAGVSQLCMASLLIGAGVLPAPFAIAALAGAVFLECTAPIRLKISKSKN
;
A
#
# COMPACT_ATOMS: atom_id res chain seq x y z
N MET A 1 -17.38 26.05 -4.82
CA MET A 1 -16.98 25.16 -5.94
C MET A 1 -15.66 25.57 -6.57
N GLN A 2 -15.41 26.86 -6.86
CA GLN A 2 -14.15 27.31 -7.48
C GLN A 2 -12.90 27.02 -6.62
N GLU A 3 -12.93 27.28 -5.31
CA GLU A 3 -11.79 26.96 -4.42
C GLU A 3 -11.47 25.46 -4.38
N LEU A 4 -12.50 24.60 -4.39
CA LEU A 4 -12.34 23.14 -4.39
C LEU A 4 -11.68 22.63 -5.69
N VAL A 5 -12.00 23.25 -6.83
CA VAL A 5 -11.41 22.91 -8.14
C VAL A 5 -9.95 23.39 -8.23
N ILE A 6 -9.66 24.57 -7.70
CA ILE A 6 -8.29 25.11 -7.69
C ILE A 6 -7.39 24.24 -6.80
N ASN A 7 -7.84 23.92 -5.59
CA ASN A 7 -7.06 23.10 -4.65
C ASN A 7 -6.82 21.68 -5.18
N SER A 8 -7.83 21.03 -5.79
CA SER A 8 -7.66 19.71 -6.39
C SER A 8 -6.70 19.72 -7.59
N THR A 9 -6.74 20.75 -8.42
CA THR A 9 -5.82 20.88 -9.57
C THR A 9 -4.37 21.05 -9.10
N VAL A 10 -4.13 21.89 -8.09
CA VAL A 10 -2.80 22.07 -7.48
C VAL A 10 -2.32 20.77 -6.85
N GLN A 11 -3.18 20.11 -6.07
CA GLN A 11 -2.89 18.82 -5.43
C GLN A 11 -2.44 17.76 -6.44
N TYR A 12 -3.21 17.57 -7.53
CA TYR A 12 -2.88 16.59 -8.58
C TYR A 12 -1.60 16.96 -9.34
N THR A 13 -1.38 18.24 -9.57
CA THR A 13 -0.16 18.73 -10.23
C THR A 13 1.06 18.43 -9.38
N LEU A 14 1.02 18.73 -8.08
CA LEU A 14 2.13 18.44 -7.16
C LEU A 14 2.42 16.92 -7.06
N LEU A 15 1.37 16.11 -6.86
CA LEU A 15 1.50 14.65 -6.75
C LEU A 15 1.91 13.96 -8.06
N LEU A 16 1.72 14.61 -9.21
CA LEU A 16 2.18 14.11 -10.49
C LEU A 16 3.62 14.56 -10.78
N PHE A 17 3.87 15.86 -10.76
CA PHE A 17 5.12 16.43 -11.26
C PHE A 17 6.32 16.18 -10.35
N ILE A 18 6.16 16.32 -9.03
CA ILE A 18 7.29 16.17 -8.10
C ILE A 18 7.80 14.72 -8.12
N PRO A 19 6.97 13.68 -7.92
CA PRO A 19 7.42 12.29 -8.00
C PRO A 19 7.98 11.93 -9.38
N LEU A 20 7.38 12.44 -10.45
CA LEU A 20 7.85 12.20 -11.82
C LEU A 20 9.25 12.79 -12.05
N LEU A 21 9.51 14.00 -11.57
CA LEU A 21 10.82 14.65 -11.67
C LEU A 21 11.90 13.81 -10.97
N PHE A 22 11.65 13.38 -9.75
CA PHE A 22 12.59 12.54 -9.01
C PHE A 22 12.75 11.15 -9.63
N ALA A 23 11.66 10.53 -10.09
CA ALA A 23 11.72 9.26 -10.81
C ALA A 23 12.59 9.38 -12.08
N PHE A 24 12.47 10.49 -12.81
CA PHE A 24 13.29 10.77 -13.98
C PHE A 24 14.77 10.94 -13.63
N ILE A 25 15.10 11.72 -12.60
CA ILE A 25 16.48 11.91 -12.12
C ILE A 25 17.09 10.58 -11.67
N LEU A 26 16.38 9.80 -10.85
CA LEU A 26 16.85 8.49 -10.36
C LEU A 26 16.99 7.46 -11.48
N LYS A 27 16.19 7.59 -12.54
CA LYS A 27 16.35 6.75 -13.73
C LYS A 27 17.64 7.09 -14.49
N GLN A 28 18.02 8.36 -14.58
CA GLN A 28 19.29 8.77 -15.20
C GLN A 28 20.50 8.22 -14.44
N THR A 29 20.41 8.11 -13.11
CA THR A 29 21.45 7.49 -12.28
C THR A 29 21.46 5.96 -12.31
N ARG A 30 20.60 5.34 -13.15
CA ARG A 30 20.48 3.88 -13.34
C ARG A 30 20.11 3.09 -12.09
N ILE A 31 19.44 3.72 -11.12
CA ILE A 31 18.87 3.03 -9.96
C ILE A 31 17.69 2.19 -10.45
N ARG A 32 17.61 0.90 -10.13
CA ARG A 32 16.58 -0.01 -10.67
C ARG A 32 15.16 0.31 -10.17
N SER A 33 15.04 0.64 -8.88
CA SER A 33 13.76 0.98 -8.23
C SER A 33 13.41 2.47 -8.36
N TRP A 34 13.88 3.12 -9.43
CA TRP A 34 13.76 4.57 -9.65
C TRP A 34 12.33 5.08 -9.53
N ALA A 35 11.33 4.33 -10.00
CA ALA A 35 9.93 4.74 -9.98
C ALA A 35 9.40 4.82 -8.54
N MET A 36 9.55 3.73 -7.76
CA MET A 36 9.10 3.73 -6.37
C MET A 36 9.91 4.70 -5.51
N LEU A 37 11.23 4.74 -5.66
CA LEU A 37 12.09 5.66 -4.90
C LEU A 37 11.78 7.12 -5.23
N GLY A 38 11.48 7.44 -6.50
CA GLY A 38 11.02 8.78 -6.88
C GLY A 38 9.71 9.16 -6.20
N GLY A 39 8.79 8.19 -6.07
CA GLY A 39 7.58 8.33 -5.28
C GLY A 39 7.82 8.51 -3.78
N VAL A 40 8.77 7.77 -3.19
CA VAL A 40 9.15 7.93 -1.78
C VAL A 40 9.69 9.33 -1.52
N VAL A 41 10.65 9.78 -2.34
CA VAL A 41 11.24 11.12 -2.21
C VAL A 41 10.16 12.19 -2.38
N GLY A 42 9.32 12.08 -3.41
CA GLY A 42 8.23 13.02 -3.65
C GLY A 42 7.20 13.04 -2.52
N GLY A 43 6.84 11.88 -1.98
CA GLY A 43 5.90 11.76 -0.86
C GLY A 43 6.44 12.32 0.45
N VAL A 44 7.73 12.11 0.76
CA VAL A 44 8.36 12.69 1.95
C VAL A 44 8.50 14.21 1.84
N LEU A 45 8.85 14.72 0.65
CA LEU A 45 8.95 16.16 0.39
C LEU A 45 7.59 16.86 0.48
N LEU A 46 6.54 16.27 -0.09
CA LEU A 46 5.17 16.81 -0.04
C LEU A 46 4.45 16.50 1.27
N GLY A 47 4.98 15.58 2.07
CA GLY A 47 4.36 15.12 3.30
C GLY A 47 4.51 16.10 4.47
N PRO A 48 3.97 15.74 5.64
CA PRO A 48 3.97 16.60 6.82
C PRO A 48 5.39 16.90 7.33
N ALA A 49 6.34 15.97 7.13
CA ALA A 49 7.71 16.11 7.62
C ALA A 49 8.50 17.26 7.00
N ILE A 50 8.19 17.66 5.77
CA ILE A 50 8.91 18.71 5.05
C ILE A 50 7.95 19.82 4.64
N PHE A 51 7.02 19.58 3.72
CA PHE A 51 6.10 20.63 3.29
C PHE A 51 5.16 21.07 4.41
N GLY A 52 4.63 20.15 5.21
CA GLY A 52 3.82 20.49 6.39
C GLY A 52 4.60 21.25 7.48
N ALA A 53 5.90 21.00 7.63
CA ALA A 53 6.74 21.74 8.57
C ALA A 53 7.06 23.17 8.08
N VAL A 54 7.23 23.35 6.77
CA VAL A 54 7.58 24.65 6.16
C VAL A 54 6.35 25.55 5.98
N ALA A 55 5.21 24.96 5.61
CA ALA A 55 3.98 25.67 5.29
C ALA A 55 2.76 24.88 5.80
N PRO A 56 2.53 24.80 7.12
CA PRO A 56 1.51 23.95 7.73
C PRO A 56 0.10 24.26 7.22
N ASP A 57 -0.31 25.52 7.22
CA ASP A 57 -1.66 25.93 6.79
C ASP A 57 -1.94 25.52 5.33
N TYR A 58 -0.97 25.75 4.43
CA TYR A 58 -1.08 25.37 3.03
C TYR A 58 -1.09 23.85 2.84
N TRP A 59 -0.29 23.10 3.60
CA TRP A 59 -0.27 21.64 3.52
C TRP A 59 -1.58 21.05 4.04
N GLU A 60 -2.11 21.57 5.15
CA GLU A 60 -3.39 21.13 5.70
C GLU A 60 -4.53 21.41 4.70
N ASP A 61 -4.57 22.58 4.08
CA ASP A 61 -5.59 22.91 3.09
C ASP A 61 -5.51 22.07 1.81
N VAL A 62 -4.31 21.72 1.35
CA VAL A 62 -4.09 21.00 0.09
C VAL A 62 -4.20 19.48 0.25
N PHE A 63 -3.67 18.91 1.34
CA PHE A 63 -3.53 17.45 1.49
C PHE A 63 -4.38 16.88 2.61
N GLN A 64 -4.24 17.37 3.85
CA GLN A 64 -4.92 16.77 5.00
C GLN A 64 -6.43 17.03 4.98
N GLY A 65 -6.80 18.26 4.63
CA GLY A 65 -8.12 18.84 4.71
C GLY A 65 -8.60 19.08 6.14
N GLY A 66 -9.74 19.77 6.25
CA GLY A 66 -10.39 20.00 7.54
C GLY A 66 -9.71 21.05 8.42
N ALA A 67 -8.92 21.98 7.86
CA ALA A 67 -8.22 23.04 8.60
C ALA A 67 -9.15 23.83 9.53
N VAL A 68 -10.36 24.20 9.07
CA VAL A 68 -11.36 24.90 9.90
C VAL A 68 -11.83 24.06 11.09
N ALA A 69 -11.91 22.74 10.95
CA ALA A 69 -12.25 21.86 12.07
C ALA A 69 -11.05 21.67 13.02
N HIS A 70 -9.83 21.60 12.47
CA HIS A 70 -8.59 21.57 13.25
C HIS A 70 -8.46 22.81 14.14
N GLU A 71 -8.68 23.99 13.57
CA GLU A 71 -8.59 25.26 14.31
C GLU A 71 -9.57 25.30 15.49
N LYS A 72 -10.75 24.71 15.34
CA LYS A 72 -11.73 24.57 16.44
C LYS A 72 -11.22 23.66 17.55
N VAL A 73 -10.52 22.57 17.22
CA VAL A 73 -9.88 21.68 18.20
C VAL A 73 -8.80 22.46 18.95
N ILE A 74 -7.87 23.11 18.24
CA ILE A 74 -6.78 23.90 18.85
C ILE A 74 -7.33 25.01 19.75
N ARG A 75 -8.38 25.72 19.29
CA ARG A 75 -9.00 26.80 20.07
C ARG A 75 -9.64 26.26 21.35
N LEU A 76 -10.32 25.12 21.26
CA LEU A 76 -10.92 24.47 22.41
C LEU A 76 -9.86 23.98 23.40
N GLU A 77 -8.78 23.34 22.93
CA GLU A 77 -7.66 22.91 23.79
C GLU A 77 -7.03 24.09 24.53
N ARG A 78 -6.76 25.20 23.84
CA ARG A 78 -6.23 26.43 24.45
C ARG A 78 -7.19 27.00 25.50
N GLN A 79 -8.50 26.97 25.22
CA GLN A 79 -9.51 27.41 26.18
C GLN A 79 -9.54 26.50 27.42
N GLN A 80 -9.51 25.18 27.25
CA GLN A 80 -9.52 24.21 28.34
C GLN A 80 -8.27 24.33 29.23
N GLN A 81 -7.11 24.58 28.63
CA GLN A 81 -5.87 24.87 29.35
C GLN A 81 -5.98 26.16 30.16
N ALA A 82 -6.53 27.23 29.56
CA ALA A 82 -6.75 28.50 30.25
C ALA A 82 -7.74 28.37 31.42
N ASP A 83 -8.85 27.64 31.24
CA ASP A 83 -9.85 27.38 32.27
C ASP A 83 -9.28 26.55 33.42
N THR A 84 -8.46 25.53 33.09
CA THR A 84 -7.77 24.71 34.10
C THR A 84 -6.78 25.54 34.91
N LEU A 85 -5.99 26.38 34.25
CA LEU A 85 -5.05 27.28 34.93
C LEU A 85 -5.82 28.26 35.83
N ALA A 86 -6.89 28.89 35.33
CA ALA A 86 -7.71 29.81 36.10
C ALA A 86 -8.32 29.14 37.34
N ALA A 87 -8.93 27.95 37.19
CA ALA A 87 -9.51 27.20 38.30
C ALA A 87 -8.46 26.83 39.36
N THR A 88 -7.26 26.41 38.95
CA THR A 88 -6.18 26.12 39.90
C THR A 88 -5.68 27.37 40.63
N THR A 89 -5.58 28.52 39.95
CA THR A 89 -5.16 29.78 40.59
C THR A 89 -6.19 30.35 41.55
N LEU A 90 -7.48 30.12 41.31
CA LEU A 90 -8.58 30.58 42.15
C LEU A 90 -8.84 29.67 43.38
N GLY A 91 -8.09 28.57 43.52
CA GLY A 91 -8.26 27.64 44.64
C GLY A 91 -9.59 26.88 44.60
N VAL A 92 -10.11 26.60 43.39
CA VAL A 92 -11.32 25.79 43.21
C VAL A 92 -11.07 24.39 43.76
N ASP A 93 -12.09 23.79 44.37
CA ASP A 93 -12.03 22.44 44.93
C ASP A 93 -11.65 21.39 43.86
N GLU A 94 -10.86 20.39 44.28
CA GLU A 94 -10.31 19.36 43.39
C GLU A 94 -11.41 18.54 42.71
N THR A 95 -12.53 18.29 43.40
CA THR A 95 -13.65 17.54 42.83
C THR A 95 -14.31 18.29 41.67
N SER A 96 -14.39 19.61 41.77
CA SER A 96 -14.94 20.48 40.72
C SER A 96 -13.99 20.57 39.51
N ILE A 97 -12.67 20.61 39.76
CA ILE A 97 -11.66 20.58 38.70
C ILE A 97 -11.73 19.24 37.94
N LEU A 98 -11.91 18.12 38.65
CA LEU A 98 -12.04 16.81 38.02
C LEU A 98 -13.30 16.69 37.16
N GLN A 99 -14.45 17.18 37.64
CA GLN A 99 -15.68 17.21 36.85
C GLN A 99 -15.52 18.09 35.59
N MET A 100 -14.93 19.27 35.75
CA MET A 100 -14.63 20.16 34.61
C MET A 100 -13.74 19.46 33.58
N ARG A 101 -12.68 18.75 33.99
CA ARG A 101 -11.81 18.00 33.07
C ARG A 101 -12.55 16.87 32.36
N ALA A 102 -13.47 16.19 33.04
CA ALA A 102 -14.29 15.15 32.41
C ALA A 102 -15.19 15.73 31.31
N ASP A 103 -15.88 16.83 31.58
CA ASP A 103 -16.73 17.52 30.60
C ASP A 103 -15.91 18.07 29.42
N GLN A 104 -14.74 18.64 29.72
CA GLN A 104 -13.78 19.10 28.72
C GLN A 104 -13.31 17.96 27.82
N HIS A 105 -13.04 16.78 28.39
CA HIS A 105 -12.62 15.61 27.62
C HIS A 105 -13.70 15.13 26.65
N VAL A 106 -14.96 15.10 27.08
CA VAL A 106 -16.10 14.75 26.20
C VAL A 106 -16.25 15.78 25.07
N ALA A 107 -16.19 17.08 25.39
CA ALA A 107 -16.30 18.14 24.39
C ALA A 107 -15.15 18.09 23.36
N LEU A 108 -13.92 17.85 23.83
CA LEU A 108 -12.75 17.72 22.96
C LEU A 108 -12.87 16.49 22.05
N SER A 109 -13.27 15.35 22.61
CA SER A 109 -13.46 14.10 21.86
C SER A 109 -14.46 14.28 20.70
N LYS A 110 -15.57 14.97 20.96
CA LYS A 110 -16.55 15.31 19.92
C LYS A 110 -15.96 16.20 18.82
N LYS A 111 -15.10 17.17 19.16
CA LYS A 111 -14.44 18.03 18.16
C LYS A 111 -13.37 17.30 17.36
N ILE A 112 -12.66 16.36 17.97
CA ILE A 112 -11.72 15.48 17.28
C ILE A 112 -12.49 14.61 16.26
N GLU A 113 -13.62 14.02 16.64
CA GLU A 113 -14.45 13.22 15.72
C GLU A 113 -14.99 14.05 14.54
N GLU A 114 -15.44 15.29 14.81
CA GLU A 114 -15.82 16.24 13.76
C GLU A 114 -14.65 16.53 12.81
N TRP A 115 -13.44 16.69 13.35
CA TRP A 115 -12.23 16.93 12.57
C TRP A 115 -11.83 15.72 11.73
N GLU A 116 -11.84 14.51 12.29
CA GLU A 116 -11.57 13.26 11.55
C GLU A 116 -12.56 13.06 10.41
N THR A 117 -13.85 13.31 10.66
CA THR A 117 -14.88 13.26 9.62
C THR A 117 -14.62 14.30 8.51
N ALA A 118 -14.18 15.51 8.88
CA ALA A 118 -13.84 16.56 7.92
C ALA A 118 -12.60 16.20 7.08
N LYS A 119 -11.54 15.67 7.70
CA LYS A 119 -10.36 15.12 7.01
C LYS A 119 -10.79 14.05 6.02
N TRP A 120 -11.57 13.08 6.50
CA TRP A 120 -12.02 11.96 5.69
C TRP A 120 -12.76 12.43 4.44
N LYS A 121 -13.69 13.38 4.57
CA LYS A 121 -14.42 13.95 3.42
C LYS A 121 -13.52 14.74 2.48
N SER A 122 -12.57 15.50 3.01
CA SER A 122 -11.66 16.33 2.21
C SER A 122 -10.68 15.48 1.40
N GLN A 123 -10.25 14.34 1.95
CA GLN A 123 -9.31 13.41 1.30
C GLN A 123 -9.93 12.56 0.18
N VAL A 124 -11.21 12.73 -0.14
CA VAL A 124 -11.88 12.03 -1.26
C VAL A 124 -11.14 12.25 -2.57
N THR A 125 -10.67 13.47 -2.85
CA THR A 125 -9.96 13.81 -4.09
C THR A 125 -8.66 13.03 -4.24
N LEU A 126 -7.92 12.90 -3.14
CA LEU A 126 -6.63 12.20 -3.07
C LEU A 126 -6.81 10.69 -3.26
N ARG A 127 -7.82 10.12 -2.61
CA ARG A 127 -8.15 8.70 -2.76
C ARG A 127 -8.64 8.36 -4.16
N ASN A 128 -9.48 9.21 -4.76
CA ASN A 128 -9.93 9.05 -6.15
C ASN A 128 -8.75 9.08 -7.13
N TYR A 129 -7.80 10.00 -6.90
CA TYR A 129 -6.57 10.09 -7.68
C TYR A 129 -5.72 8.81 -7.57
N ALA A 130 -5.50 8.32 -6.34
CA ALA A 130 -4.77 7.06 -6.12
C ALA A 130 -5.48 5.87 -6.80
N MET A 131 -6.81 5.74 -6.65
CA MET A 131 -7.58 4.67 -7.28
C MET A 131 -7.46 4.69 -8.81
N LEU A 132 -7.59 5.88 -9.43
CA LEU A 132 -7.46 6.03 -10.88
C LEU A 132 -6.10 5.49 -11.36
N PHE A 133 -5.01 5.90 -10.71
CA PHE A 133 -3.67 5.47 -11.09
C PHE A 133 -3.41 4.00 -10.77
N ILE A 134 -3.98 3.45 -9.71
CA ILE A 134 -3.93 2.02 -9.41
C ILE A 134 -4.65 1.22 -10.50
N VAL A 135 -5.82 1.66 -10.96
CA VAL A 135 -6.50 1.03 -12.11
C VAL A 135 -5.64 1.09 -13.37
N LEU A 136 -4.97 2.21 -13.64
CA LEU A 136 -4.04 2.32 -14.78
C LEU A 136 -2.82 1.40 -14.64
N ILE A 137 -2.25 1.27 -13.44
CA ILE A 137 -1.13 0.36 -13.15
C ILE A 137 -1.57 -1.09 -13.42
N LEU A 138 -2.72 -1.49 -12.89
CA LEU A 138 -3.26 -2.84 -13.05
C LEU A 138 -3.64 -3.12 -14.51
N LEU A 139 -4.28 -2.17 -15.20
CA LEU A 139 -4.61 -2.31 -16.62
C LEU A 139 -3.35 -2.41 -17.50
N SER A 140 -2.38 -1.53 -17.29
CA SER A 140 -1.09 -1.60 -17.98
C SER A 140 -0.42 -2.95 -17.75
N GLY A 141 -0.53 -3.47 -16.53
CA GLY A 141 0.01 -4.76 -16.19
C GLY A 141 -0.65 -5.93 -16.92
N SER A 142 -1.99 -5.97 -16.98
CA SER A 142 -2.69 -7.03 -17.71
C SER A 142 -2.33 -7.02 -19.21
N MET A 143 -2.12 -5.83 -19.78
CA MET A 143 -1.70 -5.66 -21.17
C MET A 143 -0.24 -6.09 -21.44
N ARG A 144 0.64 -6.08 -20.42
CA ARG A 144 2.04 -6.53 -20.52
C ARG A 144 2.19 -8.07 -20.51
N CYS A 145 1.23 -8.78 -19.94
CA CYS A 145 1.28 -10.24 -19.84
C CYS A 145 1.11 -10.90 -21.22
N ARG A 146 2.22 -11.40 -21.79
CA ARG A 146 2.26 -12.08 -23.10
C ARG A 146 2.29 -13.61 -23.03
N ALA A 147 2.09 -14.18 -21.84
CA ALA A 147 2.21 -15.61 -21.65
C ALA A 147 1.13 -16.36 -22.47
N LYS A 148 1.58 -17.24 -23.37
CA LYS A 148 0.76 -18.16 -24.17
C LYS A 148 1.07 -19.58 -23.71
N GLY A 149 0.09 -20.49 -23.75
CA GLY A 149 0.30 -21.88 -23.33
C GLY A 149 -0.87 -22.49 -22.56
N THR A 150 -0.67 -23.70 -22.05
CA THR A 150 -1.67 -24.49 -21.32
C THR A 150 -1.14 -24.92 -19.95
N ALA A 151 -0.96 -23.95 -19.04
CA ALA A 151 -0.57 -24.24 -17.66
C ALA A 151 -1.69 -25.01 -16.90
N PRO A 152 -1.37 -26.02 -16.07
CA PRO A 152 -2.37 -26.78 -15.32
C PRO A 152 -3.13 -25.90 -14.31
N PRO A 153 -4.47 -25.82 -14.36
CA PRO A 153 -5.25 -24.90 -13.53
C PRO A 153 -5.16 -25.24 -12.04
N ALA A 154 -5.25 -26.52 -11.67
CA ALA A 154 -5.16 -26.98 -10.28
C ALA A 154 -3.82 -26.61 -9.64
N MET A 155 -2.73 -26.68 -10.42
CA MET A 155 -1.40 -26.30 -9.96
C MET A 155 -1.31 -24.79 -9.73
N SER A 156 -1.81 -23.98 -10.67
CA SER A 156 -1.83 -22.51 -10.49
C SER A 156 -2.66 -22.08 -9.28
N LEU A 157 -3.74 -22.79 -9.00
CA LEU A 157 -4.59 -22.56 -7.84
C LEU A 157 -3.82 -22.85 -6.54
N SER A 158 -3.26 -24.05 -6.40
CA SER A 158 -2.51 -24.43 -5.19
C SER A 158 -1.33 -23.49 -4.93
N VAL A 159 -0.50 -23.26 -5.94
CA VAL A 159 0.69 -22.40 -5.82
C VAL A 159 0.29 -20.97 -5.46
N GLY A 160 -0.72 -20.40 -6.13
CA GLY A 160 -1.19 -19.06 -5.83
C GLY A 160 -1.81 -18.92 -4.43
N VAL A 161 -2.59 -19.91 -4.00
CA VAL A 161 -3.21 -19.93 -2.66
C VAL A 161 -2.13 -19.98 -1.57
N TRP A 162 -1.18 -20.92 -1.67
CA TRP A 162 -0.11 -21.04 -0.68
C TRP A 162 0.86 -19.86 -0.71
N ALA A 163 1.19 -19.33 -1.90
CA ALA A 163 2.01 -18.13 -2.03
C ALA A 163 1.36 -16.87 -1.41
N SER A 164 0.04 -16.86 -1.23
CA SER A 164 -0.67 -15.78 -0.52
C SER A 164 -0.85 -16.08 0.98
N ILE A 165 -1.30 -17.30 1.33
CA ILE A 165 -1.60 -17.69 2.71
C ILE A 165 -0.35 -17.75 3.58
N ILE A 166 0.79 -18.24 3.08
CA ILE A 166 2.01 -18.34 3.89
C ILE A 166 2.51 -16.96 4.33
N PRO A 167 2.81 -16.00 3.44
CA PRO A 167 3.24 -14.66 3.87
C PRO A 167 2.12 -13.87 4.56
N GLY A 168 0.90 -13.89 4.03
CA GLY A 168 -0.20 -13.09 4.56
C GLY A 168 -0.78 -13.65 5.86
N GLY A 169 -1.05 -14.95 5.89
CA GLY A 169 -1.64 -15.66 7.03
C GLY A 169 -0.68 -15.80 8.21
N LEU A 170 0.60 -16.15 7.99
CA LEU A 170 1.57 -16.22 9.10
C LEU A 170 1.84 -14.85 9.70
N ALA A 171 2.01 -13.81 8.87
CA ALA A 171 2.19 -12.45 9.37
C ALA A 171 0.95 -11.98 10.15
N THR A 172 -0.25 -12.28 9.64
CA THR A 172 -1.52 -11.98 10.34
C THR A 172 -1.54 -12.67 11.71
N LEU A 173 -1.25 -13.98 11.76
CA LEU A 173 -1.26 -14.75 13.00
C LEU A 173 -0.26 -14.20 14.02
N ILE A 174 0.98 -13.92 13.60
CA ILE A 174 2.03 -13.39 14.48
C ILE A 174 1.61 -12.03 15.04
N LEU A 175 1.07 -11.15 14.21
CA LEU A 175 0.65 -9.83 14.65
C LEU A 175 -0.55 -9.88 15.59
N VAL A 176 -1.53 -10.76 15.36
CA VAL A 176 -2.62 -10.98 16.33
C VAL A 176 -2.09 -11.50 17.66
N LEU A 177 -1.05 -12.33 17.67
CA LEU A 177 -0.48 -12.89 18.89
C LEU A 177 0.45 -11.93 19.65
N VAL A 178 1.10 -11.01 18.94
CA VAL A 178 2.16 -10.14 19.50
C VAL A 178 1.68 -8.71 19.72
N THR A 179 0.56 -8.29 19.11
CA THR A 179 0.09 -6.91 19.16
C THR A 179 -1.40 -6.81 19.47
N ASP A 180 -1.80 -5.76 20.17
CA ASP A 180 -3.21 -5.45 20.50
C ASP A 180 -3.97 -4.78 19.32
N MET A 181 -3.58 -5.08 18.09
CA MET A 181 -4.16 -4.44 16.92
C MET A 181 -5.55 -4.98 16.59
N PRO A 182 -6.43 -4.13 16.02
CA PRO A 182 -7.69 -4.60 15.49
C PRO A 182 -7.45 -5.59 14.34
N LEU A 183 -8.22 -6.68 14.34
CA LEU A 183 -8.11 -7.77 13.36
C LEU A 183 -8.13 -7.26 11.90
N ALA A 184 -8.93 -6.22 11.63
CA ALA A 184 -9.01 -5.61 10.31
C ALA A 184 -7.66 -5.06 9.81
N SER A 185 -6.92 -4.34 10.66
CA SER A 185 -5.61 -3.78 10.29
C SER A 185 -4.57 -4.88 10.08
N VAL A 186 -4.63 -5.94 10.88
CA VAL A 186 -3.73 -7.08 10.75
C VAL A 186 -4.00 -7.86 9.46
N LEU A 187 -5.28 -8.12 9.15
CA LEU A 187 -5.69 -8.73 7.88
C LEU A 187 -5.35 -7.85 6.67
N ALA A 188 -5.48 -6.53 6.78
CA ALA A 188 -5.10 -5.59 5.73
C ALA A 188 -3.60 -5.66 5.42
N LEU A 189 -2.74 -5.72 6.45
CA LEU A 189 -1.32 -5.93 6.23
C LEU A 189 -1.07 -7.32 5.63
N GLY A 190 -1.71 -8.37 6.16
CA GLY A 190 -1.64 -9.72 5.61
C GLY A 190 -1.99 -9.77 4.12
N ALA A 191 -3.02 -9.04 3.68
CA ALA A 191 -3.40 -8.90 2.28
C ALA A 191 -2.29 -8.22 1.45
N CYS A 192 -1.64 -7.18 1.96
CA CYS A 192 -0.51 -6.54 1.29
C CYS A 192 0.63 -7.55 1.06
N LEU A 193 0.98 -8.33 2.08
CA LEU A 193 2.03 -9.34 2.02
C LEU A 193 1.65 -10.54 1.15
N GLY A 194 0.37 -10.91 1.13
CA GLY A 194 -0.16 -12.01 0.34
C GLY A 194 -0.30 -11.72 -1.15
N THR A 195 -0.20 -10.45 -1.58
CA THR A 195 -0.34 -10.11 -3.01
C THR A 195 0.78 -10.74 -3.84
N GLY A 196 0.40 -11.36 -4.96
CA GLY A 196 1.34 -11.94 -5.92
C GLY A 196 1.78 -10.95 -7.00
N PRO A 197 2.73 -11.34 -7.87
CA PRO A 197 3.13 -10.52 -9.01
C PRO A 197 1.94 -10.35 -9.95
N TRP A 198 1.57 -9.09 -10.22
CA TRP A 198 0.54 -8.78 -11.20
C TRP A 198 1.05 -8.93 -12.63
N THR A 199 2.32 -8.60 -12.83
CA THR A 199 3.06 -8.79 -14.08
C THR A 199 4.39 -9.42 -13.83
N LEU A 200 4.89 -10.14 -14.84
CA LEU A 200 6.25 -10.64 -14.84
C LEU A 200 7.09 -9.81 -15.82
N ALA A 201 8.23 -9.29 -15.38
CA ALA A 201 9.23 -8.69 -16.25
C ALA A 201 9.86 -9.75 -17.17
N ALA A 202 10.58 -9.32 -18.21
CA ALA A 202 11.16 -10.23 -19.20
C ALA A 202 12.05 -11.33 -18.58
N TRP A 203 12.81 -10.99 -17.53
CA TRP A 203 13.66 -11.98 -16.85
C TRP A 203 12.87 -12.95 -15.95
N GLU A 204 11.78 -12.48 -15.34
CA GLU A 204 10.85 -13.30 -14.55
C GLU A 204 10.02 -14.25 -15.41
N GLN A 205 9.88 -13.97 -16.70
CA GLN A 205 9.30 -14.89 -17.67
C GLN A 205 10.34 -15.96 -18.07
N ASN A 206 11.57 -15.53 -18.39
CA ASN A 206 12.62 -16.45 -18.84
C ASN A 206 13.07 -17.46 -17.77
N SER A 207 13.06 -17.07 -16.49
CA SER A 207 13.49 -17.95 -15.39
C SER A 207 12.62 -19.22 -15.25
N PRO A 208 11.29 -19.12 -15.09
CA PRO A 208 10.43 -20.29 -15.00
C PRO A 208 10.32 -21.02 -16.35
N ASP A 209 10.32 -20.32 -17.49
CA ASP A 209 10.31 -20.96 -18.82
C ASP A 209 11.57 -21.80 -19.09
N SER A 210 12.70 -21.44 -18.48
CA SER A 210 13.93 -22.25 -18.54
C SER A 210 13.87 -23.51 -17.67
N SER A 211 12.97 -23.54 -16.68
CA SER A 211 12.78 -24.68 -15.78
C SER A 211 11.68 -25.61 -16.28
N GLU A 212 10.63 -25.05 -16.88
CA GLU A 212 9.46 -25.79 -17.35
C GLU A 212 8.78 -25.07 -18.52
N GLN A 213 8.29 -25.84 -19.48
CA GLN A 213 7.48 -25.30 -20.58
C GLN A 213 6.23 -24.59 -20.01
N ASP A 214 5.97 -23.37 -20.49
CA ASP A 214 4.89 -22.50 -20.03
C ASP A 214 4.99 -22.08 -18.54
N GLY A 215 6.17 -22.18 -17.92
CA GLY A 215 6.41 -21.80 -16.53
C GLY A 215 6.03 -20.34 -16.23
N ALA A 216 6.29 -19.42 -17.15
CA ALA A 216 5.90 -18.01 -17.01
C ALA A 216 4.38 -17.82 -16.97
N LEU A 217 3.64 -18.59 -17.79
CA LEU A 217 2.18 -18.58 -17.77
C LEU A 217 1.65 -19.13 -16.45
N LEU A 218 2.23 -20.23 -15.96
CA LEU A 218 1.89 -20.81 -14.68
C LEU A 218 2.08 -19.77 -13.56
N MET A 219 3.26 -19.15 -13.47
CA MET A 219 3.55 -18.14 -12.43
C MET A 219 2.65 -16.90 -12.53
N SER A 220 2.31 -16.45 -13.75
CA SER A 220 1.34 -15.36 -13.93
C SER A 220 -0.05 -15.73 -13.39
N ARG A 221 -0.53 -16.96 -13.64
CA ARG A 221 -1.81 -17.44 -13.09
C ARG A 221 -1.75 -17.59 -11.58
N CYS A 222 -0.65 -18.10 -11.02
CA CYS A 222 -0.43 -18.16 -9.58
C CYS A 222 -0.52 -16.75 -8.94
N GLY A 223 0.12 -15.74 -9.57
CA GLY A 223 0.04 -14.36 -9.12
C GLY A 223 -1.39 -13.82 -9.10
N ARG A 224 -2.19 -14.13 -10.13
CA ARG A 224 -3.63 -13.77 -10.18
C ARG A 224 -4.44 -14.43 -9.06
N VAL A 225 -4.20 -15.71 -8.78
CA VAL A 225 -4.86 -16.43 -7.69
C VAL A 225 -4.47 -15.82 -6.34
N ALA A 226 -3.18 -15.52 -6.12
CA ALA A 226 -2.71 -14.86 -4.91
C ALA A 226 -3.38 -13.47 -4.71
N TRP A 227 -3.60 -12.74 -5.81
CA TRP A 227 -4.38 -11.51 -5.81
C TRP A 227 -5.83 -11.71 -5.40
N LEU A 228 -6.53 -12.77 -5.87
CA LEU A 228 -7.91 -13.05 -5.45
C LEU A 228 -7.98 -13.32 -3.95
N VAL A 229 -7.12 -14.20 -3.45
CA VAL A 229 -7.07 -14.56 -2.02
C VAL A 229 -6.82 -13.31 -1.16
N SER A 230 -5.83 -12.50 -1.55
CA SER A 230 -5.50 -11.26 -0.83
C SER A 230 -6.59 -10.19 -0.95
N SER A 231 -7.27 -10.12 -2.09
CA SER A 231 -8.38 -9.18 -2.30
C SER A 231 -9.58 -9.52 -1.45
N ILE A 232 -9.90 -10.81 -1.25
CA ILE A 232 -10.96 -11.23 -0.32
C ILE A 232 -10.65 -10.76 1.10
N ALA A 233 -9.40 -10.96 1.56
CA ALA A 233 -8.97 -10.49 2.88
C ALA A 233 -9.02 -8.95 2.99
N ALA A 234 -8.57 -8.23 1.96
CA ALA A 234 -8.61 -6.76 1.90
C ALA A 234 -10.04 -6.21 1.91
N VAL A 235 -10.94 -6.78 1.11
CA VAL A 235 -12.36 -6.40 1.06
C VAL A 235 -13.01 -6.64 2.42
N TYR A 236 -12.77 -7.81 3.03
CA TYR A 236 -13.30 -8.12 4.35
C TYR A 236 -12.79 -7.15 5.42
N ALA A 237 -11.48 -6.89 5.46
CA ALA A 237 -10.88 -5.95 6.40
C ALA A 237 -11.42 -4.52 6.26
N ALA A 238 -11.68 -4.07 5.04
CA ALA A 238 -12.21 -2.73 4.82
C ALA A 238 -13.71 -2.62 5.10
N TRP A 239 -14.46 -3.69 4.80
CA TRP A 239 -15.87 -3.76 5.11
C TRP A 239 -16.11 -3.68 6.62
N THR A 240 -15.28 -4.32 7.45
CA THR A 240 -15.45 -4.28 8.90
C THR A 240 -15.18 -2.91 9.52
N VAL A 241 -14.34 -2.06 8.89
CA VAL A 241 -14.01 -0.71 9.37
C VAL A 241 -14.96 0.36 8.83
N GLN A 242 -15.23 0.36 7.52
CA GLN A 242 -15.96 1.44 6.84
C GLN A 242 -17.34 1.03 6.29
N GLY A 243 -17.77 -0.22 6.54
CA GLY A 243 -19.03 -0.76 6.03
C GLY A 243 -19.09 -0.77 4.50
N MET A 244 -20.28 -0.56 3.94
CA MET A 244 -20.52 -0.62 2.49
C MET A 244 -19.76 0.45 1.69
N MET A 245 -19.44 1.58 2.32
CA MET A 245 -18.68 2.66 1.66
C MET A 245 -17.25 2.24 1.31
N SER A 246 -16.69 1.23 1.99
CA SER A 246 -15.38 0.65 1.65
C SER A 246 -15.31 0.07 0.24
N LEU A 247 -16.44 -0.46 -0.29
CA LEU A 247 -16.47 -1.12 -1.60
C LEU A 247 -16.15 -0.16 -2.74
N VAL A 248 -16.49 1.13 -2.58
CA VAL A 248 -16.14 2.16 -3.57
C VAL A 248 -14.62 2.32 -3.64
N TRP A 249 -13.95 2.33 -2.48
CA TRP A 249 -12.50 2.53 -2.40
C TRP A 249 -11.70 1.31 -2.84
N ILE A 250 -12.29 0.13 -2.70
CA ILE A 250 -11.70 -1.15 -3.10
C ILE A 250 -12.22 -1.62 -4.46
N LEU A 251 -12.94 -0.76 -5.18
CA LEU A 251 -13.42 -1.03 -6.53
C LEU A 251 -12.32 -1.55 -7.47
N PRO A 252 -11.06 -1.05 -7.45
CA PRO A 252 -10.00 -1.61 -8.28
C PRO A 252 -9.76 -3.11 -8.03
N LEU A 253 -9.94 -3.60 -6.80
CA LEU A 253 -9.82 -5.04 -6.47
C LEU A 253 -10.99 -5.84 -7.02
N LEU A 254 -12.21 -5.30 -6.94
CA LEU A 254 -13.41 -5.93 -7.48
C LEU A 254 -13.37 -6.01 -9.02
N LEU A 255 -12.68 -5.06 -9.65
CA LEU A 255 -12.51 -5.00 -11.10
C LEU A 255 -11.38 -5.89 -11.63
N LEU A 256 -10.53 -6.50 -10.77
CA LEU A 256 -9.39 -7.32 -11.21
C LEU A 256 -9.78 -8.43 -12.20
N PRO A 257 -10.88 -9.20 -12.00
CA PRO A 257 -11.26 -10.25 -12.94
C PRO A 257 -11.59 -9.70 -14.33
N PHE A 258 -12.20 -8.50 -14.40
CA PHE A 258 -12.52 -7.84 -15.65
C PHE A 258 -11.26 -7.27 -16.33
N LEU A 259 -10.30 -6.76 -15.55
CA LEU A 259 -9.01 -6.30 -16.09
C LEU A 259 -8.21 -7.41 -16.77
N TRP A 260 -8.45 -8.67 -16.43
CA TRP A 260 -7.85 -9.84 -17.09
C TRP A 260 -8.45 -10.16 -18.45
N LEU A 261 -9.66 -9.68 -18.75
CA LEU A 261 -10.30 -9.90 -20.04
C LEU A 261 -9.73 -8.99 -21.14
N PHE A 262 -8.99 -7.94 -20.75
CA PHE A 262 -8.38 -7.03 -21.71
C PHE A 262 -7.26 -7.73 -22.50
N PRO A 263 -7.29 -7.66 -23.84
CA PRO A 263 -6.30 -8.33 -24.67
C PRO A 263 -4.92 -7.73 -24.46
N ALA A 264 -3.89 -8.59 -24.46
CA ALA A 264 -2.50 -8.16 -24.38
C ALA A 264 -2.12 -7.37 -25.64
N LYS A 265 -2.13 -6.04 -25.54
CA LYS A 265 -1.71 -5.12 -26.61
C LYS A 265 -0.59 -4.22 -26.10
N PRO A 266 0.55 -4.13 -26.80
CA PRO A 266 1.68 -3.31 -26.34
C PRO A 266 1.39 -1.83 -26.53
N TRP A 267 0.82 -1.19 -25.51
CA TRP A 267 0.53 0.24 -25.55
C TRP A 267 1.66 1.01 -24.90
N ARG A 268 2.71 1.29 -25.70
CA ARG A 268 3.98 1.88 -25.24
C ARG A 268 3.78 3.15 -24.41
N TRP A 269 2.87 4.03 -24.83
CA TRP A 269 2.58 5.28 -24.11
C TRP A 269 1.97 5.04 -22.72
N LEU A 270 1.04 4.10 -22.59
CA LEU A 270 0.47 3.72 -21.30
C LEU A 270 1.55 3.15 -20.38
N HIS A 271 2.42 2.29 -20.91
CA HIS A 271 3.53 1.71 -20.15
C HIS A 271 4.50 2.77 -19.64
N LEU A 272 4.89 3.72 -20.50
CA LEU A 272 5.75 4.85 -20.12
C LEU A 272 5.06 5.71 -19.06
N PHE A 273 3.79 6.07 -19.25
CA PHE A 273 3.05 6.84 -18.27
C PHE A 273 2.96 6.12 -16.93
N VAL A 274 2.67 4.82 -16.92
CA VAL A 274 2.57 4.05 -15.68
C VAL A 274 3.91 3.99 -14.94
N ASP A 275 5.00 3.73 -15.65
CA ASP A 275 6.32 3.59 -15.03
C ASP A 275 6.86 4.94 -14.52
N TYR A 276 6.62 6.04 -15.24
CA TYR A 276 7.18 7.37 -14.91
C TYR A 276 6.27 8.29 -14.09
N ALA A 277 4.95 8.12 -14.18
CA ALA A 277 3.96 8.94 -13.49
C ALA A 277 3.18 8.12 -12.47
N ALA A 278 2.44 7.11 -12.91
CA ALA A 278 1.45 6.46 -12.03
C ALA A 278 2.07 5.79 -10.79
N ILE A 279 3.11 4.97 -10.96
CA ILE A 279 3.77 4.28 -9.83
C ILE A 279 4.37 5.28 -8.82
N PRO A 280 5.21 6.25 -9.25
CA PRO A 280 5.72 7.29 -8.33
C PRO A 280 4.61 8.08 -7.65
N SER A 281 3.57 8.47 -8.39
CA SER A 281 2.46 9.26 -7.84
C SER A 281 1.65 8.49 -6.82
N VAL A 282 1.36 7.21 -7.03
CA VAL A 282 0.64 6.37 -6.05
C VAL A 282 1.46 6.20 -4.77
N MET A 283 2.77 5.96 -4.90
CA MET A 283 3.69 5.90 -3.75
C MET A 283 3.72 7.24 -2.99
N ALA A 284 3.87 8.36 -3.69
CA ALA A 284 3.87 9.68 -3.07
C ALA A 284 2.55 9.98 -2.36
N THR A 285 1.43 9.68 -3.02
CA THR A 285 0.08 9.86 -2.47
C THR A 285 -0.13 9.03 -1.20
N SER A 286 0.47 7.85 -1.12
CA SER A 286 0.37 6.99 0.06
C SER A 286 1.16 7.52 1.25
N LEU A 287 2.24 8.27 0.99
CA LEU A 287 3.12 8.83 2.01
C LEU A 287 2.78 10.26 2.41
N VAL A 288 2.10 11.03 1.54
CA VAL A 288 1.84 12.46 1.77
C VAL A 288 1.00 12.75 3.02
N LEU A 289 0.21 11.76 3.46
CA LEU A 289 -0.61 11.84 4.67
C LEU A 289 0.03 11.19 5.89
N ILE A 290 1.19 10.56 5.73
CA ILE A 290 1.88 9.82 6.79
C ILE A 290 3.11 10.62 7.22
N GLN A 291 3.29 10.79 8.53
CA GLN A 291 4.52 11.34 9.07
C GLN A 291 5.53 10.20 9.29
N PRO A 292 6.53 10.03 8.40
CA PRO A 292 7.37 8.85 8.40
C PRO A 292 8.24 8.72 9.65
N LEU A 293 8.68 9.85 10.22
CA LEU A 293 9.59 9.87 11.37
C LEU A 293 8.91 9.39 12.66
N GLU A 294 7.65 9.75 12.87
CA GLU A 294 6.89 9.37 14.08
C GLU A 294 6.37 7.94 14.00
N ASN A 295 6.06 7.46 12.78
CA ASN A 295 5.46 6.15 12.55
C ASN A 295 6.49 5.07 12.16
N LEU A 296 7.79 5.36 12.28
CA LEU A 296 8.86 4.43 11.90
C LEU A 296 9.03 3.31 12.93
N HIS A 297 8.28 2.23 12.77
CA HIS A 297 8.44 1.04 13.61
C HIS A 297 9.41 0.05 12.95
N VAL A 298 10.68 0.11 13.34
CA VAL A 298 11.76 -0.73 12.75
C VAL A 298 11.40 -2.22 12.78
N TRP A 299 10.82 -2.70 13.88
CA TRP A 299 10.41 -4.10 14.02
C TRP A 299 9.35 -4.49 12.97
N ALA A 300 8.38 -3.62 12.69
CA ALA A 300 7.32 -3.89 11.71
C ALA A 300 7.90 -3.96 10.30
N ILE A 301 8.86 -3.09 9.98
CA ILE A 301 9.60 -3.13 8.71
C ILE A 301 10.37 -4.45 8.56
N LEU A 302 11.08 -4.89 9.60
CA LEU A 302 11.82 -6.16 9.58
C LEU A 302 10.90 -7.37 9.36
N VAL A 303 9.77 -7.41 10.07
CA VAL A 303 8.74 -8.46 9.90
C VAL A 303 8.23 -8.44 8.46
N VAL A 304 7.84 -7.28 7.94
CA VAL A 304 7.34 -7.16 6.57
C VAL A 304 8.40 -7.60 5.55
N ILE A 305 9.65 -7.17 5.69
CA ILE A 305 10.74 -7.58 4.79
C ILE A 305 10.91 -9.10 4.78
N LEU A 306 10.93 -9.74 5.96
CA LEU A 306 11.06 -11.19 6.10
C LEU A 306 9.91 -11.93 5.38
N PHE A 307 8.65 -11.52 5.61
CA PHE A 307 7.49 -12.19 5.00
C PHE A 307 7.31 -11.87 3.52
N CYS A 308 7.60 -10.64 3.08
CA CYS A 308 7.56 -10.26 1.66
C CYS A 308 8.58 -11.01 0.83
N ALA A 309 9.80 -11.17 1.35
CA ALA A 309 10.90 -11.79 0.63
C ALA A 309 10.84 -13.32 0.72
N ASP A 310 10.84 -13.88 1.93
CA ASP A 310 11.11 -15.31 2.12
C ASP A 310 9.87 -16.19 2.15
N ALA A 311 8.79 -15.69 2.75
CA ALA A 311 7.58 -16.49 2.92
C ALA A 311 6.80 -16.71 1.59
N ARG A 312 6.94 -15.80 0.61
CA ARG A 312 6.28 -15.93 -0.71
C ARG A 312 6.80 -17.09 -1.55
N TRP A 313 8.12 -17.19 -1.74
CA TRP A 313 8.68 -18.30 -2.53
C TRP A 313 8.54 -19.62 -1.77
N LEU A 314 8.59 -19.61 -0.44
CA LEU A 314 8.31 -20.78 0.38
C LEU A 314 6.86 -21.28 0.17
N GLY A 315 5.88 -20.38 0.18
CA GLY A 315 4.49 -20.71 -0.15
C GLY A 315 4.35 -21.26 -1.56
N GLY A 316 5.04 -20.66 -2.53
CA GLY A 316 5.11 -21.18 -3.90
C GLY A 316 5.68 -22.60 -3.98
N MET A 317 6.76 -22.88 -3.25
CA MET A 317 7.36 -24.21 -3.16
C MET A 317 6.44 -25.24 -2.52
N ILE A 318 5.74 -24.90 -1.43
CA ILE A 318 4.77 -25.79 -0.79
C ILE A 318 3.67 -26.16 -1.79
N GLY A 319 3.12 -25.17 -2.51
CA GLY A 319 2.10 -25.42 -3.52
C GLY A 319 2.59 -26.28 -4.68
N LEU A 320 3.84 -26.09 -5.12
CA LEU A 320 4.48 -26.90 -6.17
C LEU A 320 4.83 -28.32 -5.71
N GLY A 321 5.16 -28.50 -4.43
CA GLY A 321 5.42 -29.80 -3.84
C GLY A 321 4.15 -30.63 -3.71
N LEU A 322 3.07 -30.03 -3.16
CA LEU A 322 1.81 -30.73 -2.89
C LEU A 322 1.11 -31.25 -4.14
N LEU A 323 1.03 -30.45 -5.21
CA LEU A 323 0.31 -30.85 -6.43
C LEU A 323 1.23 -31.12 -7.64
N GLY A 324 2.48 -30.71 -7.58
CA GLY A 324 3.43 -30.88 -8.69
C GLY A 324 4.46 -31.98 -8.48
N GLY A 325 4.61 -32.51 -7.26
CA GLY A 325 5.62 -33.54 -6.95
C GLY A 325 7.07 -33.12 -7.22
N ARG A 326 7.32 -31.81 -7.39
CA ARG A 326 8.62 -31.27 -7.81
C ARG A 326 9.63 -31.33 -6.66
N LYS A 327 10.90 -31.61 -7.00
CA LYS A 327 12.00 -31.58 -6.02
C LYS A 327 12.28 -30.15 -5.58
N SER A 328 12.75 -30.00 -4.33
CA SER A 328 12.95 -28.71 -3.66
C SER A 328 13.70 -27.66 -4.50
N GLY A 329 14.77 -28.04 -5.19
CA GLY A 329 15.56 -27.11 -6.01
C GLY A 329 14.86 -26.58 -7.28
N GLU A 330 14.09 -27.44 -7.97
CA GLU A 330 13.31 -27.05 -9.15
C GLU A 330 12.10 -26.21 -8.75
N ALA A 331 11.41 -26.60 -7.67
CA ALA A 331 10.31 -25.85 -7.12
C ALA A 331 10.74 -24.44 -6.70
N MET A 332 11.92 -24.30 -6.10
CA MET A 332 12.49 -23.01 -5.73
C MET A 332 12.69 -22.12 -6.96
N ARG A 333 13.38 -22.60 -8.00
CA ARG A 333 13.65 -21.80 -9.22
C ARG A 333 12.37 -21.35 -9.92
N LEU A 334 11.36 -22.23 -9.94
CA LEU A 334 10.06 -21.93 -10.53
C LEU A 334 9.28 -20.89 -9.70
N ALA A 335 9.41 -20.90 -8.37
CA ALA A 335 8.69 -20.01 -7.46
C ALA A 335 9.34 -18.63 -7.25
N ILE A 336 10.64 -18.45 -7.55
CA ILE A 336 11.36 -17.16 -7.39
C ILE A 336 10.60 -15.94 -7.99
N PRO A 337 10.00 -16.03 -9.20
CA PRO A 337 9.24 -14.91 -9.77
C PRO A 337 8.04 -14.46 -8.92
N LEU A 338 7.49 -15.30 -8.05
CA LEU A 338 6.37 -14.94 -7.15
C LEU A 338 6.75 -13.90 -6.09
N VAL A 339 8.05 -13.69 -5.86
CA VAL A 339 8.54 -12.69 -4.92
C VAL A 339 8.46 -11.28 -5.52
N ASP A 340 8.41 -11.13 -6.85
CA ASP A 340 8.43 -9.84 -7.55
C ASP A 340 7.05 -9.15 -7.58
N ALA A 341 6.51 -8.90 -6.39
CA ALA A 341 5.20 -8.29 -6.19
C ALA A 341 5.28 -6.87 -5.62
N GLY A 342 6.40 -6.15 -5.83
CA GLY A 342 6.61 -4.81 -5.29
C GLY A 342 5.49 -3.84 -5.66
N VAL A 343 5.23 -3.67 -6.97
CA VAL A 343 4.15 -2.80 -7.46
C VAL A 343 2.77 -3.29 -7.00
N SER A 344 2.56 -4.60 -6.94
CA SER A 344 1.30 -5.16 -6.43
C SER A 344 1.04 -4.79 -4.98
N GLN A 345 2.07 -4.93 -4.14
CA GLN A 345 2.02 -4.61 -2.73
C GLN A 345 1.83 -3.12 -2.50
N LEU A 346 2.48 -2.26 -3.30
CA LEU A 346 2.21 -0.83 -3.32
C LEU A 346 0.73 -0.55 -3.59
N CYS A 347 0.17 -1.08 -4.68
CA CYS A 347 -1.23 -0.87 -5.02
C CYS A 347 -2.18 -1.32 -3.90
N MET A 348 -1.94 -2.51 -3.32
CA MET A 348 -2.76 -3.02 -2.22
C MET A 348 -2.66 -2.13 -0.97
N ALA A 349 -1.44 -1.75 -0.57
CA ALA A 349 -1.22 -0.87 0.56
C ALA A 349 -1.90 0.49 0.35
N SER A 350 -1.74 1.11 -0.82
CA SER A 350 -2.37 2.38 -1.16
C SER A 350 -3.89 2.35 -1.08
N LEU A 351 -4.54 1.27 -1.55
CA LEU A 351 -5.99 1.11 -1.44
C LEU A 351 -6.44 0.96 0.02
N LEU A 352 -5.69 0.21 0.83
CA LEU A 352 -6.03 -0.02 2.24
C LEU A 352 -5.72 1.18 3.14
N ILE A 353 -4.72 1.99 2.80
CA ILE A 353 -4.48 3.32 3.38
C ILE A 353 -5.65 4.24 3.01
N GLY A 354 -6.03 4.27 1.72
CA GLY A 354 -7.18 5.05 1.27
C GLY A 354 -8.49 4.63 1.93
N ALA A 355 -8.69 3.33 2.16
CA ALA A 355 -9.84 2.81 2.89
C ALA A 355 -9.77 3.06 4.41
N GLY A 356 -8.68 3.63 4.94
CA GLY A 356 -8.51 3.91 6.37
C GLY A 356 -8.37 2.65 7.24
N VAL A 357 -7.96 1.53 6.65
CA VAL A 357 -7.87 0.22 7.33
C VAL A 357 -6.46 -0.06 7.80
N LEU A 358 -5.47 0.34 6.99
CA LEU A 358 -4.05 0.10 7.25
C LEU A 358 -3.46 1.29 8.03
N PRO A 359 -3.08 1.11 9.31
CA PRO A 359 -2.51 2.19 10.11
C PRO A 359 -1.15 2.65 9.58
N ALA A 360 -0.80 3.90 9.86
CA ALA A 360 0.42 4.54 9.35
C ALA A 360 1.71 3.74 9.57
N PRO A 361 1.99 3.14 10.75
CA PRO A 361 3.23 2.37 10.94
C PRO A 361 3.33 1.15 10.02
N PHE A 362 2.22 0.45 9.80
CA PHE A 362 2.17 -0.75 8.94
C PHE A 362 2.07 -0.39 7.46
N ALA A 363 1.48 0.75 7.14
CA ALA A 363 1.56 1.34 5.82
C ALA A 363 3.01 1.62 5.41
N ILE A 364 3.80 2.28 6.27
CA ILE A 364 5.24 2.50 6.03
C ILE A 364 5.95 1.17 5.87
N ALA A 365 5.70 0.20 6.76
CA ALA A 365 6.31 -1.12 6.66
C ALA A 365 5.99 -1.82 5.33
N ALA A 366 4.72 -1.81 4.90
CA ALA A 366 4.28 -2.38 3.62
C ALA A 366 4.92 -1.67 2.42
N LEU A 367 5.00 -0.33 2.44
CA LEU A 367 5.64 0.44 1.36
C LEU A 367 7.15 0.21 1.33
N ALA A 368 7.82 0.15 2.48
CA ALA A 368 9.23 -0.20 2.59
C ALA A 368 9.50 -1.62 2.07
N GLY A 369 8.62 -2.57 2.38
CA GLY A 369 8.66 -3.92 1.81
C GLY A 369 8.53 -3.91 0.28
N ALA A 370 7.63 -3.11 -0.28
CA ALA A 370 7.48 -2.97 -1.73
C ALA A 370 8.77 -2.44 -2.39
N VAL A 371 9.39 -1.41 -1.81
CA VAL A 371 10.67 -0.86 -2.28
C VAL A 371 11.79 -1.91 -2.15
N PHE A 372 11.84 -2.61 -1.03
CA PHE A 372 12.84 -3.66 -0.78
C PHE A 372 12.78 -4.75 -1.85
N LEU A 373 11.57 -5.19 -2.23
CA LEU A 373 11.38 -6.19 -3.28
C LEU A 373 11.96 -5.71 -4.62
N GLU A 374 11.63 -4.51 -5.06
CA GLU A 374 12.18 -3.96 -6.32
C GLU A 374 13.71 -3.83 -6.27
N CYS A 375 14.25 -3.37 -5.14
CA CYS A 375 15.69 -3.21 -4.95
C CYS A 375 16.45 -4.55 -4.98
N THR A 376 15.82 -5.62 -4.49
CA THR A 376 16.44 -6.95 -4.36
C THR A 376 16.21 -7.86 -5.57
N ALA A 377 15.39 -7.45 -6.54
CA ALA A 377 15.15 -8.19 -7.79
C ALA A 377 16.43 -8.63 -8.54
N PRO A 378 17.51 -7.82 -8.65
CA PRO A 378 18.75 -8.24 -9.29
C PRO A 378 19.45 -9.41 -8.59
N ILE A 379 19.36 -9.47 -7.26
CA ILE A 379 19.98 -10.54 -6.47
C ILE A 379 19.23 -11.85 -6.74
N ARG A 380 17.89 -11.80 -6.74
CA ARG A 380 17.05 -12.95 -7.11
C ARG A 380 17.30 -13.45 -8.53
N LEU A 381 17.51 -12.55 -9.48
CA LEU A 381 17.89 -12.89 -10.86
C LEU A 381 19.24 -13.62 -10.92
N LYS A 382 20.22 -13.25 -10.09
CA LYS A 382 21.50 -13.97 -10.04
C LYS A 382 21.32 -15.37 -9.46
N ILE A 383 20.53 -15.51 -8.40
CA ILE A 383 20.24 -16.80 -7.76
C ILE A 383 19.53 -17.73 -8.75
N SER A 384 18.54 -17.24 -9.50
CA SER A 384 17.80 -18.07 -10.45
C SER A 384 18.65 -18.59 -11.62
N LYS A 385 19.73 -17.88 -11.96
CA LYS A 385 20.69 -18.29 -13.00
C LYS A 385 21.80 -19.22 -12.51
N SER A 386 22.00 -19.36 -11.20
CA SER A 386 23.07 -20.20 -10.65
C SER A 386 22.74 -21.68 -10.90
N LYS A 387 23.41 -22.28 -11.90
CA LYS A 387 23.40 -23.73 -12.13
C LYS A 387 24.29 -24.39 -11.06
N ASN A 388 23.65 -24.93 -10.02
CA ASN A 388 24.24 -26.05 -9.28
C ASN A 388 23.99 -27.33 -10.06
#